data_AF-A0A839TVG3-F1
#
_entry.id   AF-A0A839TVG3-F1
#
_cell.length_a   1.000
_cell.length_b   1.000
_cell.length_c   1.000
_cell.angle_alpha   90.00
_cell.angle_beta   90.00
_cell.angle_gamma   90.00
#
_symmetry.space_group_name_H-M   'P 1'
#
loop_
_entity.id
_entity.type
_entity.pdbx_description
1 polymer ?
#
loop_
_entity_poly.entity_id
_entity_poly.type
_entity_poly.pdbx_seq_one_letter_code
_entity_poly.pdbx_strand_id
1 'polypeptide(L)'
;MKESTFVMTTKQSIREAFAEASSFLAAHGVMEPQRNAQLLLEHVLGLSGAAYYMALPDPFPAERRDAWEEVISRKAAGEPAQYIIGEQEFYGIPFQVTPAVLIPRPETELLVEAVLQQAARLWPQGAAAAERPQGQDAGYVPGPAGAELPDREAVRPAAQGRAAAAPGEDAGAADVQRPLAAADIGTGSGAIAVTLALHAPRWQVYASDISADALRVAARNAEANGARVAFLEGNLLEPLAGRRVDILVSNPPYIPAADIPGLQPEVRDHEPRTALDGGADGLAPYRIMMQQLPLLQEPPRLIGFELGIGQAGEVADLLRQAGHWDEIIIIPDLAGIERHVLGVRQ
;
A
#
# COMPACT_ATOMS: atom_id res chain seq x y z
N MET A 1 -19.02 24.74 22.15
CA MET A 1 -17.70 24.10 22.12
C MET A 1 -17.98 22.62 22.35
N LYS A 2 -17.74 21.74 21.37
CA LYS A 2 -17.87 20.30 21.63
C LYS A 2 -16.72 19.92 22.57
N GLU A 3 -16.99 19.13 23.60
CA GLU A 3 -15.94 18.65 24.50
C GLU A 3 -14.88 17.92 23.67
N SER A 4 -13.64 18.43 23.67
CA SER A 4 -12.56 17.89 22.84
C SER A 4 -11.99 16.56 23.36
N THR A 5 -12.42 16.14 24.55
CA THR A 5 -11.84 15.01 25.27
C THR A 5 -12.96 14.07 25.68
N PHE A 6 -12.83 12.81 25.28
CA PHE A 6 -13.72 11.76 25.69
C PHE A 6 -13.36 11.30 27.11
N VAL A 7 -14.34 11.25 28.00
CA VAL A 7 -14.18 10.72 29.35
C VAL A 7 -15.27 9.68 29.55
N MET A 8 -14.87 8.42 29.74
CA MET A 8 -15.78 7.31 29.86
C MET A 8 -16.53 7.37 31.19
N THR A 9 -17.83 7.10 31.21
CA THR A 9 -18.57 7.06 32.48
C THR A 9 -18.14 5.88 33.38
N THR A 10 -18.31 6.00 34.71
CA THR A 10 -17.85 4.95 35.65
C THR A 10 -18.76 3.72 35.65
N LYS A 11 -18.15 2.53 35.83
CA LYS A 11 -18.82 1.21 35.97
C LYS A 11 -19.59 0.75 34.71
N GLN A 12 -18.90 0.72 33.58
CA GLN A 12 -19.43 0.23 32.32
C GLN A 12 -18.96 -1.18 31.97
N SER A 13 -19.80 -1.92 31.28
CA SER A 13 -19.40 -3.06 30.45
C SER A 13 -18.68 -2.60 29.19
N ILE A 14 -17.96 -3.50 28.53
CA ILE A 14 -17.31 -3.22 27.23
C ILE A 14 -18.35 -2.75 26.19
N ARG A 15 -19.56 -3.32 26.20
CA ARG A 15 -20.68 -2.91 25.35
C ARG A 15 -21.13 -1.47 25.60
N GLU A 16 -21.21 -1.05 26.85
CA GLU A 16 -21.62 0.32 27.21
C GLU A 16 -20.55 1.33 26.81
N ALA A 17 -19.27 1.02 27.05
CA ALA A 17 -18.14 1.85 26.61
C ALA A 17 -18.11 2.02 25.08
N PHE A 18 -18.37 0.93 24.32
CA PHE A 18 -18.52 0.98 22.87
C PHE A 18 -19.66 1.90 22.42
N ALA A 19 -20.84 1.77 23.03
CA ALA A 19 -22.01 2.57 22.68
C ALA A 19 -21.80 4.07 23.00
N GLU A 20 -21.17 4.38 24.13
CA GLU A 20 -20.84 5.74 24.53
C GLU A 20 -19.84 6.38 23.55
N ALA A 21 -18.73 5.70 23.26
CA ALA A 21 -17.73 6.19 22.32
C ALA A 21 -18.30 6.36 20.90
N SER A 22 -19.10 5.40 20.42
CA SER A 22 -19.78 5.52 19.12
C SER A 22 -20.66 6.77 19.05
N SER A 23 -21.40 7.06 20.14
CA SER A 23 -22.26 8.24 20.21
C SER A 23 -21.43 9.53 20.27
N PHE A 24 -20.31 9.52 21.00
CA PHE A 24 -19.38 10.63 21.08
C PHE A 24 -18.73 10.94 19.72
N LEU A 25 -18.23 9.93 19.01
CA LEU A 25 -17.66 10.08 17.67
C LEU A 25 -18.70 10.61 16.68
N ALA A 26 -19.94 10.10 16.72
CA ALA A 26 -21.03 10.61 15.89
C ALA A 26 -21.31 12.10 16.17
N ALA A 27 -21.34 12.49 17.45
CA ALA A 27 -21.52 13.89 17.84
C ALA A 27 -20.36 14.79 17.35
N HIS A 28 -19.17 14.23 17.11
CA HIS A 28 -18.01 14.92 16.55
C HIS A 28 -17.95 14.95 15.03
N GLY A 29 -18.87 14.26 14.34
CA GLY A 29 -18.92 14.24 12.88
C GLY A 29 -17.98 13.22 12.24
N VAL A 30 -17.49 12.26 13.02
CA VAL A 30 -16.71 11.13 12.50
C VAL A 30 -17.60 10.24 11.65
N MET A 31 -17.12 9.91 10.46
CA MET A 31 -17.79 8.97 9.55
C MET A 31 -17.70 7.55 10.11
N GLU A 32 -18.76 6.75 9.93
CA GLU A 32 -18.84 5.38 10.43
C GLU A 32 -18.39 5.24 11.91
N PRO A 33 -19.02 5.98 12.84
CA PRO A 33 -18.53 6.11 14.20
C PRO A 33 -18.53 4.77 14.95
N GLN A 34 -19.49 3.88 14.66
CA GLN A 34 -19.53 2.53 15.24
C GLN A 34 -18.34 1.69 14.77
N ARG A 35 -17.97 1.78 13.48
CA ARG A 35 -16.84 1.01 12.94
C ARG A 35 -15.53 1.49 13.53
N ASN A 36 -15.33 2.80 13.62
CA ASN A 36 -14.15 3.40 14.25
C ASN A 36 -14.06 3.04 15.74
N ALA A 37 -15.16 3.15 16.50
CA ALA A 37 -15.19 2.75 17.90
C ALA A 37 -14.86 1.27 18.08
N GLN A 38 -15.41 0.38 17.25
CA GLN A 38 -15.11 -1.05 17.31
C GLN A 38 -13.61 -1.32 17.06
N LEU A 39 -13.05 -0.77 15.98
CA LEU A 39 -11.64 -0.97 15.62
C LEU A 39 -10.69 -0.52 16.73
N LEU A 40 -10.94 0.66 17.30
CA LEU A 40 -10.12 1.19 18.38
C LEU A 40 -10.29 0.37 19.67
N LEU A 41 -11.48 -0.18 19.91
CA LEU A 41 -11.76 -1.00 21.09
C LEU A 41 -11.08 -2.37 20.99
N GLU A 42 -11.17 -3.01 19.82
CA GLU A 42 -10.44 -4.23 19.49
C GLU A 42 -8.93 -4.04 19.72
N HIS A 43 -8.37 -2.92 19.25
CA HIS A 43 -6.97 -2.54 19.48
C HIS A 43 -6.63 -2.36 20.96
N VAL A 44 -7.39 -1.55 21.70
CA VAL A 44 -7.11 -1.25 23.12
C VAL A 44 -7.19 -2.50 24.00
N LEU A 45 -8.14 -3.40 23.70
CA LEU A 45 -8.34 -4.61 24.47
C LEU A 45 -7.48 -5.79 23.99
N GLY A 46 -6.90 -5.72 22.79
CA GLY A 46 -6.19 -6.84 22.17
C GLY A 46 -7.13 -8.01 21.85
N LEU A 47 -8.37 -7.70 21.45
CA LEU A 47 -9.41 -8.68 21.14
C LEU A 47 -9.82 -8.56 19.67
N SER A 48 -10.16 -9.67 19.04
CA SER A 48 -10.69 -9.70 17.68
C SER A 48 -11.71 -10.83 17.49
N GLY A 49 -12.51 -10.74 16.44
CA GLY A 49 -13.43 -11.80 16.03
C GLY A 49 -14.36 -12.27 17.16
N ALA A 50 -14.47 -13.59 17.35
CA ALA A 50 -15.37 -14.17 18.35
C ALA A 50 -15.03 -13.73 19.79
N ALA A 51 -13.75 -13.57 20.13
CA ALA A 51 -13.32 -13.16 21.45
C ALA A 51 -13.83 -11.77 21.82
N TYR A 52 -13.82 -10.83 20.86
CA TYR A 52 -14.40 -9.49 21.04
C TYR A 52 -15.89 -9.57 21.40
N TYR A 53 -16.70 -10.31 20.63
CA TYR A 53 -18.14 -10.38 20.86
C TYR A 53 -18.50 -11.07 22.19
N MET A 54 -17.72 -12.07 22.60
CA MET A 54 -17.89 -12.76 23.88
C MET A 54 -17.59 -11.86 25.08
N ALA A 55 -16.60 -10.96 24.95
CA ALA A 55 -16.21 -10.05 26.02
C ALA A 55 -17.15 -8.85 26.19
N LEU A 56 -18.03 -8.54 25.22
CA LEU A 56 -18.92 -7.37 25.29
C LEU A 56 -19.73 -7.23 26.61
N PRO A 57 -20.27 -8.29 27.23
CA PRO A 57 -20.97 -8.19 28.50
C PRO A 57 -20.07 -7.97 29.72
N ASP A 58 -18.77 -8.21 29.60
CA ASP A 58 -17.83 -8.15 30.72
C ASP A 58 -17.57 -6.70 31.16
N PRO A 59 -17.21 -6.46 32.44
CA PRO A 59 -16.78 -5.15 32.90
C PRO A 59 -15.59 -4.64 32.09
N PHE A 60 -15.59 -3.33 31.78
CA PHE A 60 -14.46 -2.71 31.10
C PHE A 60 -13.19 -2.79 31.98
N PRO A 61 -12.05 -3.29 31.48
CA PRO A 61 -10.82 -3.38 32.27
C PRO A 61 -10.32 -2.00 32.71
N ALA A 62 -10.20 -1.79 34.03
CA ALA A 62 -9.89 -0.47 34.59
C ALA A 62 -8.51 0.05 34.12
N GLU A 63 -7.54 -0.84 33.94
CA GLU A 63 -6.20 -0.55 33.46
C GLU A 63 -6.13 -0.14 31.98
N ARG A 64 -7.19 -0.40 31.20
CA ARG A 64 -7.28 -0.01 29.78
C ARG A 64 -8.04 1.30 29.56
N ARG A 65 -8.61 1.87 30.62
CA ARG A 65 -9.49 3.03 30.53
C ARG A 65 -8.79 4.26 29.96
N ASP A 66 -7.62 4.60 30.47
CA ASP A 66 -6.89 5.80 30.01
C ASP A 66 -6.52 5.67 28.52
N ALA A 67 -6.09 4.48 28.09
CA ALA A 67 -5.79 4.19 26.69
C ALA A 67 -7.04 4.31 25.81
N TRP A 68 -8.20 3.83 26.28
CA TRP A 68 -9.47 3.96 25.56
C TRP A 68 -9.92 5.42 25.42
N GLU A 69 -9.82 6.19 26.51
CA GLU A 69 -10.16 7.61 26.51
C GLU A 69 -9.26 8.41 25.55
N GLU A 70 -7.96 8.08 25.52
CA GLU A 70 -6.99 8.68 24.60
C GLU A 70 -7.31 8.40 23.13
N VAL A 71 -7.51 7.15 22.74
CA VAL A 71 -7.72 6.79 21.32
C VAL A 71 -9.03 7.37 20.77
N ILE A 72 -10.09 7.42 21.57
CA ILE A 72 -11.36 8.03 21.15
C ILE A 72 -11.24 9.55 21.04
N SER A 73 -10.49 10.19 21.93
CA SER A 73 -10.22 11.63 21.85
C SER A 73 -9.42 11.98 20.59
N ARG A 74 -8.37 11.21 20.27
CA ARG A 74 -7.57 11.37 19.04
C ARG A 74 -8.44 11.20 17.78
N LYS A 75 -9.29 10.16 17.76
CA LYS A 75 -10.22 9.92 16.65
C LYS A 75 -11.22 11.05 16.49
N ALA A 76 -11.79 11.55 17.57
CA ALA A 76 -12.72 12.68 17.55
C ALA A 76 -12.07 14.00 17.09
N ALA A 77 -10.75 14.13 17.27
CA ALA A 77 -9.95 15.25 16.76
C ALA A 77 -9.63 15.15 15.25
N GLY A 78 -9.99 14.04 14.59
CA GLY A 78 -9.82 13.83 13.15
C GLY A 78 -8.68 12.91 12.77
N GLU A 79 -7.94 12.33 13.73
CA GLU A 79 -6.86 11.40 13.40
C GLU A 79 -7.42 10.08 12.84
N PRO A 80 -6.92 9.57 11.70
CA PRO A 80 -7.30 8.27 11.16
C PRO A 80 -7.10 7.14 12.17
N ALA A 81 -8.05 6.19 12.25
CA ALA A 81 -7.97 5.08 13.20
C ALA A 81 -6.70 4.23 12.98
N GLN A 82 -6.29 4.06 11.73
CA GLN A 82 -5.10 3.32 11.35
C GLN A 82 -3.80 3.98 11.83
N TYR A 83 -3.72 5.31 11.86
CA TYR A 83 -2.55 6.00 12.44
C TYR A 83 -2.56 5.94 13.96
N ILE A 84 -3.74 5.92 14.59
CA ILE A 84 -3.87 5.68 16.03
C ILE A 84 -3.39 4.27 16.38
N ILE A 85 -3.80 3.26 15.59
CA ILE A 85 -3.45 1.84 15.75
C ILE A 85 -1.98 1.59 15.35
N GLY A 86 -1.49 2.31 14.34
CA GLY A 86 -0.15 2.13 13.75
C GLY A 86 -0.08 1.05 12.67
N GLU A 87 -1.20 0.46 12.26
CA GLU A 87 -1.26 -0.67 11.33
C GLU A 87 -2.50 -0.59 10.41
N GLN A 88 -2.37 -1.13 9.21
CA GLN A 88 -3.46 -1.39 8.25
C GLN A 88 -3.21 -2.73 7.56
N GLU A 89 -4.24 -3.57 7.47
CA GLU A 89 -4.18 -4.80 6.67
C GLU A 89 -4.36 -4.47 5.18
N PHE A 90 -3.57 -5.10 4.32
CA PHE A 90 -3.67 -5.02 2.87
C PHE A 90 -3.34 -6.39 2.29
N TYR A 91 -4.24 -6.95 1.48
CA TYR A 91 -4.11 -8.29 0.89
C TYR A 91 -3.90 -9.40 1.94
N GLY A 92 -4.53 -9.25 3.11
CA GLY A 92 -4.37 -10.16 4.25
C GLY A 92 -3.01 -10.07 4.97
N ILE A 93 -2.21 -9.03 4.68
CA ILE A 93 -0.88 -8.81 5.25
C ILE A 93 -0.92 -7.53 6.11
N PRO A 94 -0.39 -7.54 7.34
CA PRO A 94 -0.31 -6.34 8.16
C PRO A 94 0.82 -5.42 7.69
N PHE A 95 0.49 -4.13 7.55
CA PHE A 95 1.44 -3.06 7.25
C PHE A 95 1.43 -2.01 8.35
N GLN A 96 2.60 -1.73 8.90
CA GLN A 96 2.81 -0.54 9.71
C GLN A 96 2.53 0.71 8.88
N VAL A 97 1.76 1.63 9.43
CA VAL A 97 1.44 2.91 8.82
C VAL A 97 1.70 4.05 9.78
N THR A 98 2.11 5.19 9.22
CA THR A 98 2.39 6.41 9.97
C THR A 98 1.95 7.61 9.11
N PRO A 99 1.87 8.83 9.66
CA PRO A 99 1.58 10.03 8.86
C PRO A 99 2.57 10.31 7.71
N ALA A 100 3.68 9.57 7.62
CA ALA A 100 4.62 9.67 6.49
C ALA A 100 4.14 8.95 5.22
N VAL A 101 3.10 8.11 5.29
CA VAL A 101 2.63 7.28 4.17
C VAL A 101 1.11 7.31 4.04
N LEU A 102 0.61 7.18 2.82
CA LEU A 102 -0.80 6.92 2.55
C LEU A 102 -1.22 5.61 3.22
N ILE A 103 -2.41 5.59 3.84
CA ILE A 103 -3.01 4.36 4.38
C ILE A 103 -3.44 3.49 3.18
N PRO A 104 -2.95 2.23 3.06
CA PRO A 104 -3.35 1.32 1.99
C PRO A 104 -4.85 1.19 1.85
N ARG A 105 -5.36 1.21 0.61
CA ARG A 105 -6.79 1.16 0.31
C ARG A 105 -7.18 -0.21 -0.28
N PRO A 106 -8.38 -0.73 0.02
CA PRO A 106 -8.85 -2.00 -0.55
C PRO A 106 -8.89 -2.01 -2.08
N GLU A 107 -9.18 -0.86 -2.70
CA GLU A 107 -9.23 -0.73 -4.16
C GLU A 107 -7.87 -1.07 -4.80
N THR A 108 -6.77 -0.70 -4.15
CA THR A 108 -5.40 -0.96 -4.62
C THR A 108 -5.09 -2.48 -4.68
N GLU A 109 -5.81 -3.33 -3.94
CA GLU A 109 -5.64 -4.78 -4.03
C GLU A 109 -6.04 -5.31 -5.42
N LEU A 110 -7.04 -4.70 -6.05
CA LEU A 110 -7.49 -5.06 -7.40
C LEU A 110 -6.41 -4.77 -8.45
N LEU A 111 -5.59 -3.71 -8.25
CA LEU A 111 -4.44 -3.43 -9.10
C LEU A 111 -3.40 -4.54 -9.00
N VAL A 112 -3.06 -4.95 -7.76
CA VAL A 112 -2.10 -6.03 -7.51
C VAL A 112 -2.58 -7.34 -8.13
N GLU A 113 -3.84 -7.69 -7.92
CA GLU A 113 -4.45 -8.88 -8.52
C GLU A 113 -4.37 -8.83 -10.05
N ALA A 114 -4.78 -7.72 -10.67
CA ALA A 114 -4.75 -7.57 -12.12
C ALA A 114 -3.34 -7.71 -12.69
N VAL A 115 -2.33 -7.11 -12.04
CA VAL A 115 -0.93 -7.21 -12.44
C VAL A 115 -0.43 -8.64 -12.37
N LEU A 116 -0.70 -9.35 -11.27
CA LEU A 116 -0.31 -10.76 -11.11
C LEU A 116 -0.97 -11.65 -12.17
N GLN A 117 -2.26 -11.43 -12.45
CA GLN A 117 -2.99 -12.17 -13.47
C GLN A 117 -2.43 -11.93 -14.88
N GLN A 118 -2.13 -10.67 -15.24
CA GLN A 118 -1.54 -10.36 -16.55
C GLN A 118 -0.11 -10.87 -16.67
N ALA A 119 0.69 -10.77 -15.61
CA ALA A 119 2.03 -11.33 -15.60
C ALA A 119 2.02 -12.85 -15.79
N ALA A 120 1.04 -13.57 -15.22
CA ALA A 120 0.88 -15.00 -15.44
C ALA A 120 0.57 -15.37 -16.89
N ARG A 121 -0.11 -14.48 -17.64
CA ARG A 121 -0.41 -14.67 -19.07
C ARG A 121 0.81 -14.36 -19.94
N LEU A 122 1.49 -13.24 -19.67
CA LEU A 122 2.66 -12.78 -20.44
C LEU A 122 3.91 -13.65 -20.21
N TRP A 123 4.07 -14.18 -19.00
CA TRP A 123 5.21 -15.02 -18.60
C TRP A 123 4.77 -16.31 -17.87
N PRO A 124 4.17 -17.28 -18.59
CA PRO A 124 3.69 -18.53 -17.97
C PRO A 124 4.76 -19.32 -17.21
N GLN A 125 6.02 -19.23 -17.66
CA GLN A 125 7.16 -19.91 -17.03
C GLN A 125 7.80 -19.11 -15.89
N GLY A 126 7.51 -17.80 -15.81
CA GLY A 126 7.94 -16.89 -14.74
C GLY A 126 6.96 -16.79 -13.57
N ALA A 127 5.71 -17.22 -13.78
CA ALA A 127 4.63 -17.21 -12.79
C ALA A 127 4.56 -18.46 -11.90
N ALA A 128 5.49 -19.41 -12.06
CA ALA A 128 5.59 -20.61 -11.23
C ALA A 128 6.05 -20.26 -9.81
N ALA A 129 5.14 -19.72 -8.99
CA ALA A 129 5.00 -19.87 -7.54
C ALA A 129 3.82 -19.02 -7.00
N ALA A 130 2.66 -19.00 -7.67
CA ALA A 130 1.43 -18.47 -7.07
C ALA A 130 0.62 -19.61 -6.42
N GLU A 131 1.23 -20.33 -5.47
CA GLU A 131 0.43 -21.13 -4.54
C GLU A 131 -0.07 -20.17 -3.46
N ARG A 132 -1.41 -19.99 -3.37
CA ARG A 132 -2.03 -19.24 -2.27
C ARG A 132 -1.51 -19.82 -0.94
N PRO A 133 -1.13 -19.01 0.05
CA PRO A 133 -0.97 -19.51 1.41
C PRO A 133 -2.28 -20.17 1.83
N GLN A 134 -2.27 -21.50 1.96
CA GLN A 134 -3.40 -22.20 2.57
C GLN A 134 -3.46 -21.79 4.04
N GLY A 135 -4.59 -21.18 4.42
CA GLY A 135 -5.12 -21.08 5.77
C GLY A 135 -4.12 -20.97 6.92
N GLN A 136 -3.88 -19.74 7.38
CA GLN A 136 -3.58 -19.51 8.79
C GLN A 136 -4.83 -18.88 9.40
N ASP A 137 -5.56 -19.67 10.18
CA ASP A 137 -6.50 -19.15 11.16
C ASP A 137 -5.79 -18.02 11.93
N ALA A 138 -6.40 -16.85 11.93
CA ALA A 138 -5.97 -15.68 12.69
C ALA A 138 -6.06 -15.97 14.20
N GLY A 139 -5.06 -16.68 14.72
CA GLY A 139 -4.75 -16.80 16.14
C GLY A 139 -3.69 -15.77 16.48
N TYR A 140 -4.13 -14.58 16.90
CA TYR A 140 -3.27 -13.58 17.52
C TYR A 140 -2.57 -14.20 18.75
N VAL A 141 -1.23 -14.24 18.72
CA VAL A 141 -0.40 -14.54 19.89
C VAL A 141 0.48 -13.31 20.12
N PRO A 142 0.38 -12.63 21.28
CA PRO A 142 1.21 -11.46 21.54
C PRO A 142 2.66 -11.89 21.76
N GLY A 143 3.59 -11.30 20.99
CA GLY A 143 5.03 -11.46 21.18
C GLY A 143 5.51 -10.70 22.44
N PRO A 144 6.48 -11.23 23.20
CA PRO A 144 6.97 -10.58 24.41
C PRO A 144 7.84 -9.36 24.07
N ALA A 145 7.72 -8.33 24.90
CA ALA A 145 8.56 -7.14 24.88
C ALA A 145 10.00 -7.47 25.27
N GLY A 146 10.95 -6.94 24.48
CA GLY A 146 12.35 -6.74 24.89
C GLY A 146 13.31 -7.90 24.58
N ALA A 147 14.11 -7.74 23.52
CA ALA A 147 15.46 -8.30 23.44
C ALA A 147 16.29 -7.53 22.40
N GLU A 148 17.53 -7.23 22.79
CA GLU A 148 18.52 -6.41 22.09
C GLU A 148 19.05 -7.07 20.80
N LEU A 149 19.37 -6.23 19.81
CA LEU A 149 20.03 -6.61 18.55
C LEU A 149 21.56 -6.71 18.75
N PRO A 150 22.24 -7.76 18.26
CA PRO A 150 23.69 -7.74 18.13
C PRO A 150 24.15 -7.23 16.76
N ASP A 151 25.38 -6.74 16.77
CA ASP A 151 26.07 -5.91 15.78
C ASP A 151 26.27 -6.49 14.37
N ARG A 152 26.42 -5.54 13.45
CA ARG A 152 26.72 -5.69 12.02
C ARG A 152 28.18 -6.10 11.80
N GLU A 153 28.41 -7.01 10.84
CA GLU A 153 29.70 -7.10 10.13
C GLU A 153 29.50 -6.99 8.61
N ALA A 154 30.43 -6.27 8.00
CA ALA A 154 30.46 -5.83 6.62
C ALA A 154 30.96 -6.91 5.66
N VAL A 155 30.43 -6.93 4.43
CA VAL A 155 31.06 -7.63 3.30
C VAL A 155 31.21 -6.68 2.11
N ARG A 156 32.48 -6.54 1.69
CA ARG A 156 32.96 -5.79 0.50
C ARG A 156 33.11 -6.73 -0.72
N PRO A 157 33.28 -6.19 -1.95
CA PRO A 157 32.78 -6.82 -3.17
C PRO A 157 33.84 -7.61 -3.96
N ALA A 158 33.38 -8.48 -4.85
CA ALA A 158 34.15 -9.08 -5.95
C ALA A 158 33.24 -9.20 -7.17
N ALA A 159 33.66 -9.17 -8.43
CA ALA A 159 34.82 -8.66 -9.15
C ALA A 159 34.39 -8.72 -10.63
N GLN A 160 34.95 -7.84 -11.46
CA GLN A 160 34.61 -7.69 -12.88
C GLN A 160 35.14 -8.86 -13.73
N GLY A 161 34.33 -9.34 -14.67
CA GLY A 161 34.76 -10.23 -15.75
C GLY A 161 33.99 -9.92 -17.03
N ARG A 162 34.67 -9.37 -18.05
CA ARG A 162 34.15 -9.19 -19.41
C ARG A 162 34.29 -10.50 -20.19
N ALA A 163 33.29 -10.86 -20.98
CA ALA A 163 33.46 -11.74 -22.14
C ALA A 163 32.54 -11.27 -23.28
N ALA A 164 33.10 -11.33 -24.50
CA ALA A 164 32.59 -10.75 -25.73
C ALA A 164 31.50 -11.61 -26.40
N ALA A 165 30.70 -10.96 -27.26
CA ALA A 165 29.61 -11.54 -28.03
C ALA A 165 30.06 -12.23 -29.34
N ALA A 166 29.27 -13.20 -29.80
CA ALA A 166 29.16 -13.59 -31.21
C ALA A 166 27.71 -14.07 -31.50
N PRO A 167 27.22 -14.00 -32.75
CA PRO A 167 25.82 -13.64 -33.03
C PRO A 167 24.94 -14.80 -33.53
N GLY A 168 23.63 -14.61 -33.35
CA GLY A 168 22.56 -15.23 -34.14
C GLY A 168 22.06 -16.57 -33.61
N GLU A 169 20.86 -16.55 -33.00
CA GLU A 169 19.72 -17.46 -33.23
C GLU A 169 18.72 -17.36 -32.04
N ASP A 170 17.42 -17.25 -32.37
CA ASP A 170 16.23 -17.28 -31.52
C ASP A 170 16.06 -16.26 -30.37
N ALA A 171 15.49 -15.10 -30.73
CA ALA A 171 14.99 -14.09 -29.80
C ALA A 171 13.78 -14.54 -28.94
N GLY A 172 13.20 -15.73 -29.19
CA GLY A 172 12.08 -16.28 -28.41
C GLY A 172 12.45 -17.26 -27.29
N ALA A 173 13.67 -17.80 -27.30
CA ALA A 173 14.08 -18.84 -26.34
C ALA A 173 15.01 -18.33 -25.22
N ALA A 174 15.59 -17.14 -25.37
CA ALA A 174 16.56 -16.57 -24.43
C ALA A 174 15.95 -15.88 -23.19
N ASP A 175 14.64 -15.58 -23.18
CA ASP A 175 13.99 -14.82 -22.09
C ASP A 175 13.62 -15.68 -20.86
N VAL A 176 14.07 -16.94 -20.82
CA VAL A 176 13.55 -17.99 -19.91
C VAL A 176 14.38 -18.19 -18.62
N GLN A 177 15.50 -17.49 -18.43
CA GLN A 177 16.43 -17.78 -17.30
C GLN A 177 16.61 -16.69 -16.25
N ARG A 178 16.08 -15.49 -16.44
CA ARG A 178 16.26 -14.37 -15.50
C ARG A 178 14.99 -14.10 -14.68
N PRO A 179 15.12 -13.62 -13.42
CA PRO A 179 14.02 -13.03 -12.67
C PRO A 179 13.33 -11.91 -13.47
N LEU A 180 11.99 -11.85 -13.41
CA LEU A 180 11.25 -10.68 -13.88
C LEU A 180 11.52 -9.51 -12.95
N ALA A 181 11.66 -8.31 -13.52
CA ALA A 181 11.83 -7.08 -12.76
C ALA A 181 10.49 -6.33 -12.64
N ALA A 182 9.95 -6.23 -11.44
CA ALA A 182 8.77 -5.40 -11.16
C ALA A 182 9.19 -4.13 -10.42
N ALA A 183 8.55 -3.01 -10.74
CA ALA A 183 8.79 -1.72 -10.09
C ALA A 183 7.47 -1.13 -9.58
N ASP A 184 7.44 -0.79 -8.29
CA ASP A 184 6.38 -0.02 -7.64
C ASP A 184 6.82 1.44 -7.51
N ILE A 185 6.06 2.37 -8.10
CA ILE A 185 6.40 3.80 -8.14
C ILE A 185 5.50 4.58 -7.19
N GLY A 186 6.09 5.30 -6.24
CA GLY A 186 5.36 5.93 -5.13
C GLY A 186 4.92 4.90 -4.09
N THR A 187 5.85 4.07 -3.63
CA THR A 187 5.53 2.85 -2.85
C THR A 187 4.86 3.12 -1.51
N GLY A 188 5.01 4.32 -0.93
CA GLY A 188 4.37 4.67 0.34
C GLY A 188 4.76 3.71 1.46
N SER A 189 3.78 2.97 1.99
CA SER A 189 3.99 1.96 3.04
C SER A 189 4.62 0.66 2.52
N GLY A 190 4.83 0.52 1.20
CA GLY A 190 5.30 -0.70 0.56
C GLY A 190 4.18 -1.70 0.22
N ALA A 191 2.90 -1.33 0.37
CA ALA A 191 1.76 -2.24 0.20
C ALA A 191 1.82 -3.04 -1.11
N ILE A 192 1.98 -2.37 -2.25
CA ILE A 192 2.09 -3.02 -3.56
C ILE A 192 3.39 -3.83 -3.66
N ALA A 193 4.56 -3.18 -3.46
CA ALA A 193 5.86 -3.83 -3.62
C ALA A 193 6.06 -5.09 -2.76
N VAL A 194 5.72 -5.01 -1.46
CA VAL A 194 5.83 -6.13 -0.51
C VAL A 194 4.90 -7.25 -0.92
N THR A 195 3.64 -6.94 -1.28
CA THR A 195 2.66 -7.95 -1.69
C THR A 195 3.11 -8.68 -2.96
N LEU A 196 3.62 -7.95 -3.95
CA LEU A 196 4.18 -8.53 -5.18
C LEU A 196 5.38 -9.44 -4.87
N ALA A 197 6.30 -9.00 -4.00
CA ALA A 197 7.48 -9.79 -3.63
C ALA A 197 7.13 -11.10 -2.91
N LEU A 198 6.05 -11.11 -2.12
CA LEU A 198 5.56 -12.31 -1.42
C LEU A 198 4.84 -13.28 -2.36
N HIS A 199 4.01 -12.77 -3.28
CA HIS A 199 3.25 -13.60 -4.21
C HIS A 199 4.06 -14.07 -5.42
N ALA A 200 5.15 -13.37 -5.74
CA ALA A 200 6.06 -13.71 -6.82
C ALA A 200 7.53 -13.72 -6.33
N PRO A 201 7.92 -14.69 -5.48
CA PRO A 201 9.24 -14.71 -4.82
C PRO A 201 10.42 -14.86 -5.79
N ARG A 202 10.15 -15.20 -7.05
CA ARG A 202 11.15 -15.27 -8.12
C ARG A 202 11.38 -13.93 -8.82
N TRP A 203 10.54 -12.91 -8.57
CA TRP A 203 10.70 -11.59 -9.17
C TRP A 203 11.74 -10.77 -8.38
N GLN A 204 12.47 -9.94 -9.11
CA GLN A 204 13.21 -8.84 -8.52
C GLN A 204 12.27 -7.65 -8.41
N VAL A 205 11.90 -7.28 -7.18
CA VAL A 205 11.02 -6.13 -6.94
C VAL A 205 11.85 -4.90 -6.58
N TYR A 206 11.60 -3.80 -7.27
CA TYR A 206 12.07 -2.46 -6.95
C TYR A 206 10.89 -1.63 -6.44
N ALA A 207 11.16 -0.73 -5.50
CA ALA A 207 10.18 0.21 -4.99
C ALA A 207 10.82 1.58 -4.90
N SER A 208 10.15 2.60 -5.43
CA SER A 208 10.65 3.98 -5.42
C SER A 208 9.67 4.91 -4.72
N ASP A 209 10.20 5.91 -4.05
CA ASP A 209 9.43 6.99 -3.46
C ASP A 209 10.29 8.25 -3.37
N ILE A 210 9.66 9.42 -3.44
CA ILE A 210 10.34 10.70 -3.24
C ILE A 210 10.62 10.96 -1.75
N SER A 211 9.86 10.32 -0.87
CA SER A 211 9.97 10.48 0.57
C SER A 211 10.87 9.41 1.19
N ALA A 212 12.03 9.84 1.71
CA ALA A 212 12.89 8.97 2.52
C ALA A 212 12.14 8.39 3.75
N ASP A 213 11.17 9.12 4.30
CA ASP A 213 10.36 8.66 5.43
C ASP A 213 9.42 7.53 5.02
N ALA A 214 8.79 7.64 3.84
CA ALA A 214 7.99 6.56 3.28
C ALA A 214 8.83 5.30 3.04
N LEU A 215 10.02 5.44 2.43
CA LEU A 215 10.92 4.32 2.22
C LEU A 215 11.37 3.64 3.52
N ARG A 216 11.52 4.38 4.62
CA ARG A 216 11.80 3.79 5.94
C ARG A 216 10.62 2.95 6.45
N VAL A 217 9.38 3.41 6.25
CA VAL A 217 8.18 2.63 6.60
C VAL A 217 8.08 1.39 5.71
N ALA A 218 8.24 1.54 4.40
CA ALA A 218 8.20 0.43 3.45
C ALA A 218 9.27 -0.63 3.73
N ALA A 219 10.50 -0.21 4.06
CA ALA A 219 11.57 -1.13 4.42
C ALA A 219 11.27 -1.94 5.70
N ARG A 220 10.68 -1.32 6.72
CA ARG A 220 10.23 -2.02 7.93
C ARG A 220 9.12 -3.02 7.64
N ASN A 221 8.16 -2.65 6.78
CA ASN A 221 7.10 -3.57 6.37
C ASN A 221 7.63 -4.75 5.55
N ALA A 222 8.61 -4.52 4.68
CA ALA A 222 9.27 -5.60 3.95
C ALA A 222 10.02 -6.54 4.91
N GLU A 223 10.76 -5.99 5.87
CA GLU A 223 11.47 -6.77 6.89
C GLU A 223 10.50 -7.59 7.76
N ALA A 224 9.45 -6.95 8.29
CA ALA A 224 8.45 -7.58 9.15
C ALA A 224 7.71 -8.74 8.46
N ASN A 225 7.50 -8.62 7.14
CA ASN A 225 6.80 -9.63 6.35
C ASN A 225 7.73 -10.58 5.59
N GLY A 226 9.06 -10.46 5.73
CA GLY A 226 10.03 -11.32 5.06
C GLY A 226 10.13 -11.12 3.53
N ALA A 227 9.70 -9.97 3.02
CA ALA A 227 9.72 -9.64 1.59
C ALA A 227 11.07 -9.07 1.15
N ARG A 228 11.51 -9.42 -0.07
CA ARG A 228 12.76 -8.91 -0.66
C ARG A 228 12.46 -7.82 -1.69
N VAL A 229 12.64 -6.56 -1.28
CA VAL A 229 12.40 -5.38 -2.11
C VAL A 229 13.63 -4.48 -2.11
N ALA A 230 13.99 -3.96 -3.28
CA ALA A 230 15.05 -2.97 -3.43
C ALA A 230 14.45 -1.55 -3.44
N PHE A 231 14.67 -0.79 -2.37
CA PHE A 231 14.14 0.57 -2.20
C PHE A 231 15.07 1.64 -2.79
N LEU A 232 14.49 2.59 -3.52
CA LEU A 232 15.21 3.62 -4.27
C LEU A 232 14.57 5.00 -4.05
N GLU A 233 15.31 5.94 -3.48
CA GLU A 233 14.83 7.31 -3.28
C GLU A 233 14.96 8.14 -4.55
N GLY A 234 13.88 8.85 -4.91
CA GLY A 234 13.89 9.87 -5.96
C GLY A 234 12.54 10.06 -6.65
N ASN A 235 12.52 10.88 -7.69
CA ASN A 235 11.29 11.21 -8.39
C ASN A 235 10.92 10.09 -9.37
N LEU A 236 9.80 9.40 -9.09
CA LEU A 236 9.16 8.48 -10.01
C LEU A 236 10.16 7.46 -10.62
N LEU A 237 10.40 7.49 -11.94
CA LEU A 237 11.26 6.52 -12.64
C LEU A 237 12.75 6.90 -12.62
N GLU A 238 13.12 8.10 -12.16
CA GLU A 238 14.53 8.55 -12.15
C GLU A 238 15.49 7.58 -11.46
N PRO A 239 15.16 6.99 -10.29
CA PRO A 239 16.07 6.04 -9.61
C PRO A 239 16.24 4.71 -10.36
N LEU A 240 15.38 4.45 -11.34
CA LEU A 240 15.39 3.25 -12.18
C LEU A 240 16.13 3.47 -13.51
N ALA A 241 16.77 4.63 -13.71
CA ALA A 241 17.48 4.94 -14.95
C ALA A 241 18.49 3.84 -15.35
N GLY A 242 18.42 3.42 -16.62
CA GLY A 242 19.23 2.36 -17.21
C GLY A 242 18.88 0.95 -16.74
N ARG A 243 17.89 0.78 -15.85
CA ARG A 243 17.44 -0.54 -15.40
C ARG A 243 16.39 -1.10 -16.34
N ARG A 244 16.36 -2.43 -16.41
CA ARG A 244 15.29 -3.17 -17.05
C ARG A 244 14.13 -3.35 -16.09
N VAL A 245 12.91 -3.02 -16.53
CA VAL A 245 11.67 -3.19 -15.79
C VAL A 245 10.69 -3.92 -16.71
N ASP A 246 10.28 -5.14 -16.34
CA ASP A 246 9.28 -5.91 -17.08
C ASP A 246 7.87 -5.41 -16.78
N ILE A 247 7.63 -5.05 -15.51
CA ILE A 247 6.33 -4.70 -14.95
C ILE A 247 6.48 -3.39 -14.16
N LEU A 248 5.68 -2.37 -14.49
CA LEU A 248 5.60 -1.13 -13.72
C LEU A 248 4.20 -0.99 -13.12
N VAL A 249 4.13 -0.73 -11.82
CA VAL A 249 2.88 -0.53 -11.09
C VAL A 249 2.98 0.76 -10.29
N SER A 250 1.89 1.51 -10.18
CA SER A 250 1.83 2.67 -9.31
C SER A 250 0.40 2.97 -8.87
N ASN A 251 0.26 3.36 -7.60
CA ASN A 251 -0.87 4.15 -7.13
C ASN A 251 -0.36 5.59 -6.87
N PRO A 252 -0.25 6.43 -7.92
CA PRO A 252 0.30 7.77 -7.78
C PRO A 252 -0.76 8.73 -7.20
N PRO A 253 -0.36 9.91 -6.70
CA PRO A 253 -1.31 10.94 -6.31
C PRO A 253 -2.14 11.40 -7.51
N TYR A 254 -3.46 11.32 -7.40
CA TYR A 254 -4.38 11.58 -8.52
C TYR A 254 -5.39 12.70 -8.25
N ILE A 255 -5.35 13.33 -7.08
CA ILE A 255 -6.34 14.32 -6.68
C ILE A 255 -5.92 15.69 -7.26
N PRO A 256 -6.80 16.37 -8.01
CA PRO A 256 -6.54 17.74 -8.43
C PRO A 256 -6.26 18.64 -7.21
N ALA A 257 -5.22 19.47 -7.29
CA ALA A 257 -4.79 20.32 -6.18
C ALA A 257 -5.90 21.24 -5.63
N ALA A 258 -6.85 21.64 -6.50
CA ALA A 258 -8.00 22.46 -6.15
C ALA A 258 -9.06 21.72 -5.32
N ASP A 259 -9.09 20.38 -5.39
CA ASP A 259 -10.09 19.55 -4.71
C ASP A 259 -9.62 19.12 -3.31
N ILE A 260 -8.31 19.14 -3.05
CA ILE A 260 -7.70 18.77 -1.75
C ILE A 260 -8.36 19.48 -0.56
N PRO A 261 -8.64 20.80 -0.58
CA PRO A 261 -9.31 21.47 0.54
C PRO A 261 -10.71 20.89 0.88
N GLY A 262 -11.38 20.28 -0.10
CA GLY A 262 -12.70 19.67 0.02
C GLY A 262 -12.69 18.19 0.42
N LEU A 263 -11.53 17.57 0.57
CA LEU A 263 -11.42 16.20 1.07
C LEU A 263 -11.91 16.08 2.50
N GLN A 264 -12.21 14.84 2.90
CA GLN A 264 -12.53 14.53 4.29
C GLN A 264 -11.39 15.01 5.20
N PRO A 265 -11.69 15.62 6.37
CA PRO A 265 -10.67 16.18 7.25
C PRO A 265 -9.54 15.20 7.60
N GLU A 266 -9.90 13.94 7.87
CA GLU A 266 -8.92 12.90 8.23
C GLU A 266 -7.90 12.64 7.11
N VAL A 267 -8.31 12.71 5.85
CA VAL A 267 -7.42 12.56 4.69
C VAL A 267 -6.65 13.85 4.46
N ARG A 268 -7.36 14.99 4.41
CA ARG A 268 -6.79 16.30 4.11
C ARG A 268 -5.70 16.72 5.10
N ASP A 269 -5.95 16.48 6.38
CA ASP A 269 -5.17 17.06 7.48
C ASP A 269 -4.12 16.09 8.04
N HIS A 270 -4.26 14.77 7.83
CA HIS A 270 -3.34 13.77 8.39
C HIS A 270 -2.55 12.95 7.38
N GLU A 271 -3.05 12.75 6.15
CA GLU A 271 -2.29 12.02 5.14
C GLU A 271 -1.29 12.94 4.43
N PRO A 272 -0.12 12.42 4.01
CA PRO A 272 0.92 13.26 3.42
C PRO A 272 0.43 13.86 2.11
N ARG A 273 0.47 15.19 2.01
CA ARG A 273 0.02 15.92 0.80
C ARG A 273 0.68 15.41 -0.49
N THR A 274 1.94 15.00 -0.41
CA THR A 274 2.69 14.44 -1.55
C THR A 274 2.11 13.13 -2.10
N ALA A 275 1.33 12.39 -1.29
CA ALA A 275 0.62 11.19 -1.71
C ALA A 275 -0.82 11.48 -2.21
N LEU A 276 -1.28 12.73 -2.13
CA LEU A 276 -2.62 13.15 -2.58
C LEU A 276 -2.56 14.02 -3.84
N ASP A 277 -1.64 14.98 -3.89
CA ASP A 277 -1.61 16.06 -4.88
C ASP A 277 -1.10 15.60 -6.25
N GLY A 278 -2.04 15.33 -7.16
CA GLY A 278 -1.77 14.95 -8.55
C GLY A 278 -1.55 16.15 -9.49
N GLY A 279 -1.41 17.36 -8.95
CA GLY A 279 -1.25 18.59 -9.73
C GLY A 279 -2.58 19.22 -10.15
N ALA A 280 -2.55 20.09 -11.16
CA ALA A 280 -3.68 20.96 -11.52
C ALA A 280 -4.98 20.19 -11.88
N ASP A 281 -4.83 19.04 -12.53
CA ASP A 281 -5.93 18.18 -13.01
C ASP A 281 -5.82 16.75 -12.47
N GLY A 282 -4.92 16.51 -11.51
CA GLY A 282 -4.68 15.18 -10.95
C GLY A 282 -3.88 14.23 -11.83
N LEU A 283 -3.46 14.66 -13.04
CA LEU A 283 -2.82 13.77 -14.01
C LEU A 283 -1.31 13.96 -14.13
N ALA A 284 -0.70 14.84 -13.33
CA ALA A 284 0.71 15.20 -13.47
C ALA A 284 1.66 13.99 -13.32
N PRO A 285 1.52 13.10 -12.31
CA PRO A 285 2.44 11.97 -12.17
C PRO A 285 2.41 11.04 -13.38
N TYR A 286 1.24 10.73 -13.94
CA TYR A 286 1.14 9.88 -15.13
C TYR A 286 1.88 10.49 -16.32
N ARG A 287 1.71 11.80 -16.56
CA ARG A 287 2.41 12.51 -17.64
C ARG A 287 3.92 12.49 -17.44
N ILE A 288 4.39 12.72 -16.22
CA ILE A 288 5.82 12.69 -15.90
C ILE A 288 6.37 11.27 -16.09
N MET A 289 5.67 10.23 -15.61
CA MET A 289 6.07 8.84 -15.83
C MET A 289 6.17 8.50 -17.32
N MET A 290 5.21 8.93 -18.15
CA MET A 290 5.28 8.74 -19.61
C MET A 290 6.50 9.43 -20.22
N GLN A 291 6.84 10.65 -19.77
CA GLN A 291 8.05 11.36 -20.21
C GLN A 291 9.35 10.71 -19.73
N GLN A 292 9.32 10.01 -18.60
CA GLN A 292 10.46 9.33 -18.00
C GLN A 292 10.63 7.88 -18.47
N LEU A 293 9.68 7.29 -19.21
CA LEU A 293 9.84 5.93 -19.77
C LEU A 293 11.18 5.73 -20.51
N PRO A 294 11.70 6.69 -21.31
CA PRO A 294 13.00 6.55 -21.96
C PRO A 294 14.21 6.49 -21.01
N LEU A 295 14.05 6.78 -19.71
CA LEU A 295 15.10 6.56 -18.71
C LEU A 295 15.34 5.07 -18.47
N LEU A 296 14.33 4.23 -18.64
CA LEU A 296 14.45 2.78 -18.49
C LEU A 296 15.24 2.19 -19.66
N GLN A 297 15.79 0.98 -19.48
CA GLN A 297 16.49 0.27 -20.54
C GLN A 297 15.56 -0.01 -21.73
N GLU A 298 14.29 -0.31 -21.46
CA GLU A 298 13.22 -0.47 -22.44
C GLU A 298 11.85 -0.21 -21.75
N PRO A 299 10.81 0.18 -22.50
CA PRO A 299 9.45 0.29 -21.96
C PRO A 299 8.96 -1.06 -21.39
N PRO A 300 8.29 -1.06 -20.22
CA PRO A 300 7.82 -2.30 -19.60
C PRO A 300 6.74 -2.96 -20.44
N ARG A 301 6.71 -4.29 -20.45
CA ARG A 301 5.66 -5.05 -21.17
C ARG A 301 4.31 -4.96 -20.49
N LEU A 302 4.30 -4.72 -19.19
CA LEU A 302 3.09 -4.51 -18.41
C LEU A 302 3.23 -3.22 -17.60
N ILE A 303 2.28 -2.31 -17.74
CA ILE A 303 2.14 -1.12 -16.89
C ILE A 303 0.75 -1.11 -16.27
N GLY A 304 0.64 -0.76 -14.99
CA GLY A 304 -0.63 -0.71 -14.28
C GLY A 304 -0.71 0.49 -13.35
N PHE A 305 -1.83 1.19 -13.39
CA PHE A 305 -2.06 2.39 -12.60
C PHE A 305 -3.39 2.34 -11.86
N GLU A 306 -3.41 2.77 -10.61
CA GLU A 306 -4.63 3.26 -9.94
C GLU A 306 -4.87 4.73 -10.31
N LEU A 307 -6.15 5.14 -10.31
CA LEU A 307 -6.57 6.49 -10.67
C LEU A 307 -7.85 6.96 -9.94
N GLY A 308 -8.05 8.28 -9.96
CA GLY A 308 -9.24 8.93 -9.47
C GLY A 308 -10.46 8.68 -10.36
N ILE A 309 -11.65 8.81 -9.78
CA ILE A 309 -12.91 8.68 -10.52
C ILE A 309 -12.94 9.60 -11.74
N GLY A 310 -13.30 9.05 -12.90
CA GLY A 310 -13.42 9.80 -14.16
C GLY A 310 -12.11 10.02 -14.93
N GLN A 311 -10.96 9.58 -14.41
CA GLN A 311 -9.65 9.79 -15.07
C GLN A 311 -9.24 8.64 -16.01
N ALA A 312 -9.99 7.52 -16.05
CA ALA A 312 -9.60 6.32 -16.79
C ALA A 312 -9.39 6.57 -18.29
N GLY A 313 -10.27 7.34 -18.93
CA GLY A 313 -10.14 7.70 -20.34
C GLY A 313 -8.85 8.46 -20.64
N GLU A 314 -8.54 9.48 -19.83
CA GLU A 314 -7.36 10.32 -20.03
C GLU A 314 -6.06 9.55 -19.78
N VAL A 315 -6.01 8.72 -18.74
CA VAL A 315 -4.84 7.85 -18.46
C VAL A 315 -4.67 6.80 -19.57
N ALA A 316 -5.76 6.21 -20.05
CA ALA A 316 -5.72 5.28 -21.18
C ALA A 316 -5.18 5.96 -22.46
N ASP A 317 -5.58 7.21 -22.72
CA ASP A 317 -5.09 7.97 -23.87
C ASP A 317 -3.60 8.32 -23.74
N LEU A 318 -3.11 8.62 -22.54
CA LEU A 318 -1.67 8.79 -22.29
C LEU A 318 -0.89 7.51 -22.65
N LEU A 319 -1.38 6.33 -22.24
CA LEU A 319 -0.74 5.05 -22.60
C LEU A 319 -0.77 4.80 -24.11
N ARG A 320 -1.91 5.06 -24.78
CA ARG A 320 -2.03 4.94 -26.24
C ARG A 320 -1.07 5.87 -26.98
N GLN A 321 -0.94 7.10 -26.51
CA GLN A 321 -0.04 8.10 -27.11
C GLN A 321 1.44 7.74 -26.93
N ALA A 322 1.81 7.10 -25.81
CA ALA A 322 3.16 6.56 -25.63
C ALA A 322 3.48 5.43 -26.63
N GLY A 323 2.49 4.66 -27.04
CA GLY A 323 2.60 3.74 -28.18
C GLY A 323 3.41 2.46 -27.93
N HIS A 324 3.59 2.07 -26.67
CA HIS A 324 4.36 0.88 -26.29
C HIS A 324 3.52 -0.39 -26.04
N TRP A 325 2.20 -0.25 -25.90
CA TRP A 325 1.28 -1.31 -25.53
C TRP A 325 0.22 -1.49 -26.61
N ASP A 326 -0.06 -2.73 -27.00
CA ASP A 326 -1.05 -3.08 -28.03
C ASP A 326 -2.45 -3.32 -27.45
N GLU A 327 -2.55 -3.53 -26.14
CA GLU A 327 -3.80 -3.68 -25.41
C GLU A 327 -3.84 -2.70 -24.22
N ILE A 328 -4.96 -1.97 -24.09
CA ILE A 328 -5.26 -1.10 -22.94
C ILE A 328 -6.53 -1.62 -22.25
N ILE A 329 -6.41 -1.93 -20.97
CA ILE A 329 -7.47 -2.55 -20.17
C ILE A 329 -7.89 -1.57 -19.08
N ILE A 330 -9.20 -1.31 -18.96
CA ILE A 330 -9.78 -0.53 -17.87
C ILE A 330 -10.48 -1.49 -16.91
N ILE A 331 -10.17 -1.39 -15.63
CA ILE A 331 -10.69 -2.28 -14.59
C ILE A 331 -11.48 -1.46 -13.57
N PRO A 332 -12.79 -1.72 -13.43
CA PRO A 332 -13.59 -1.11 -12.39
C PRO A 332 -13.38 -1.78 -11.03
N ASP A 333 -13.66 -1.04 -9.95
CA ASP A 333 -13.81 -1.58 -8.61
C ASP A 333 -15.13 -2.37 -8.45
N LEU A 334 -15.37 -2.89 -7.24
CA LEU A 334 -16.58 -3.65 -6.92
C LEU A 334 -17.87 -2.81 -7.01
N ALA A 335 -17.77 -1.48 -6.97
CA ALA A 335 -18.89 -0.56 -7.16
C ALA A 335 -19.10 -0.18 -8.64
N GLY A 336 -18.27 -0.71 -9.55
CA GLY A 336 -18.33 -0.41 -10.99
C GLY A 336 -17.63 0.89 -11.37
N ILE A 337 -16.88 1.53 -10.47
CA ILE A 337 -16.14 2.75 -10.76
C ILE A 337 -14.81 2.35 -11.41
N GLU A 338 -14.51 2.91 -12.58
CA GLU A 338 -13.23 2.69 -13.25
C GLU A 338 -12.08 3.23 -12.37
N ARG A 339 -11.24 2.31 -11.86
CA ARG A 339 -10.18 2.63 -10.89
C ARG A 339 -8.79 2.29 -11.37
N HIS A 340 -8.67 1.46 -12.39
CA HIS A 340 -7.36 1.05 -12.88
C HIS A 340 -7.30 1.05 -14.39
N VAL A 341 -6.11 1.38 -14.91
CA VAL A 341 -5.77 1.26 -16.32
C VAL A 341 -4.48 0.46 -16.42
N LEU A 342 -4.49 -0.57 -17.26
CA LEU A 342 -3.31 -1.36 -17.59
C LEU A 342 -2.96 -1.18 -19.08
N GLY A 343 -1.68 -1.10 -19.37
CA GLY A 343 -1.12 -1.26 -20.72
C GLY A 343 -0.36 -2.57 -20.81
N VAL A 344 -0.65 -3.37 -21.83
CA VAL A 344 -0.08 -4.70 -22.07
C VAL A 344 0.56 -4.74 -23.45
N ARG A 345 1.76 -5.31 -23.54
CA ARG A 345 2.45 -5.65 -24.79
C ARG A 345 2.66 -7.16 -24.86
N GLN A 346 1.91 -7.80 -25.75
CA GLN A 346 1.96 -9.24 -25.98
C GLN A 346 3.36 -9.70 -26.40
#